data_AF-G0P6G1-F1
#
_entry.id   AF-G0P6G1-F1
#
_cell.length_a   1.000
_cell.length_b   1.000
_cell.length_c   1.000
_cell.angle_alpha   90.00
_cell.angle_beta   90.00
_cell.angle_gamma   90.00
#
_symmetry.space_group_name_H-M   'P 1'
#
loop_
_entity.id
_entity.type
_entity.pdbx_description
1 polymer ?
#
loop_
_entity_poly.entity_id
_entity_poly.type
_entity_poly.pdbx_seq_one_letter_code
_entity_poly.pdbx_strand_id
1 'polypeptide(L)'
;MFHSLLFFVCISIFAVSAERCPPVFGDFECPIGFTCEEKQCFGRSRSPSTSCTFDVECREGYVCSDGKCFPIESVKCNRHVLVGQGSARSFITDCGKHGKCVNGQCVLDRCHVVSCDEGSLCRDGKCEKILDSFCIGHADCGPNMDCTKNKCQQKPQEPLCNCQPHEICHHGQCYPNTQCTSIYCEPGTYCVEGQCLSAVGRECQNDGCHGGTVCMNGICVINPCPGRCPHDQDCRLGECRIMEGLPCVGECKHPFVCVDGRCRRNDCARKVCQLGESCEGGNCVRVADRFCSLAIRDCGEQFICQDNKCVDQITALKS
;
A
#
# COMPACT_ATOMS: atom_id res chain seq x y z
N MET A 1 16.26 -65.08 6.01
CA MET A 1 16.53 -64.41 7.31
C MET A 1 17.46 -63.23 7.00
N PHE A 2 16.90 -62.01 6.85
CA PHE A 2 17.00 -60.91 7.86
C PHE A 2 18.47 -60.50 8.06
N HIS A 3 19.01 -59.31 7.76
CA HIS A 3 18.59 -57.89 7.77
C HIS A 3 19.52 -57.14 6.78
N SER A 4 19.07 -56.27 5.87
CA SER A 4 18.62 -54.88 6.07
C SER A 4 19.65 -53.94 6.74
N LEU A 5 20.27 -53.05 5.95
CA LEU A 5 20.78 -51.77 6.43
C LEU A 5 20.85 -50.77 5.25
N LEU A 6 19.67 -50.31 4.86
CA LEU A 6 19.51 -49.09 4.08
C LEU A 6 19.71 -47.92 5.05
N PHE A 7 20.82 -47.20 4.93
CA PHE A 7 21.08 -45.96 5.67
C PHE A 7 20.18 -44.86 5.07
N PHE A 8 18.93 -44.75 5.54
CA PHE A 8 18.11 -43.56 5.33
C PHE A 8 18.63 -42.47 6.26
N VAL A 9 19.42 -41.55 5.70
CA VAL A 9 19.75 -40.29 6.35
C VAL A 9 18.47 -39.44 6.34
N CYS A 10 17.66 -39.55 7.38
CA CYS A 10 16.65 -38.55 7.70
C CYS A 10 17.36 -37.26 8.11
N ILE A 11 17.57 -36.37 7.14
CA ILE A 11 17.86 -34.98 7.41
C ILE A 11 16.56 -34.37 7.96
N SER A 12 16.43 -34.36 9.29
CA SER A 12 15.42 -33.60 10.00
C SER A 12 15.73 -32.12 9.78
N ILE A 13 15.12 -31.54 8.75
CA ILE A 13 14.99 -30.09 8.67
C ILE A 13 14.07 -29.72 9.84
N PHE A 14 14.65 -29.21 10.93
CA PHE A 14 13.89 -28.53 11.98
C PHE A 14 13.31 -27.25 11.37
N ALA A 15 12.22 -27.40 10.62
CA ALA A 15 11.33 -26.28 10.36
C ALA A 15 10.75 -25.91 11.72
N VAL A 16 11.16 -24.76 12.26
CA VAL A 16 10.53 -24.16 13.43
C VAL A 16 9.14 -23.72 12.97
N SER A 17 8.18 -24.62 13.03
CA SER A 17 6.80 -24.36 12.62
C SER A 17 6.01 -23.82 13.81
N ALA A 18 5.41 -22.65 13.66
CA ALA A 18 4.31 -22.21 14.52
C ALA A 18 3.16 -23.22 14.43
N GLU A 19 2.66 -23.67 15.58
CA GLU A 19 1.58 -24.66 15.69
C GLU A 19 0.23 -23.94 15.85
N ARG A 20 -0.81 -24.43 15.15
CA ARG A 20 -2.19 -23.93 15.31
C ARG A 20 -2.74 -24.33 16.68
N CYS A 21 -3.50 -23.43 17.30
CA CYS A 21 -3.96 -23.58 18.67
C CYS A 21 -5.47 -23.32 18.78
N PRO A 22 -6.29 -24.35 19.10
CA PRO A 22 -5.93 -25.76 19.28
C PRO A 22 -5.45 -26.47 17.99
N PRO A 23 -4.68 -27.57 18.08
CA PRO A 23 -4.02 -28.23 16.92
C PRO A 23 -4.93 -28.69 15.78
N VAL A 24 -6.22 -28.90 16.07
CA VAL A 24 -7.19 -29.40 15.08
C VAL A 24 -8.04 -28.28 14.48
N PHE A 25 -8.50 -27.33 15.31
CA PHE A 25 -9.39 -26.22 14.92
C PHE A 25 -8.86 -24.90 15.49
N GLY A 26 -7.60 -24.57 15.18
CA GLY A 26 -6.94 -23.43 15.77
C GLY A 26 -7.46 -22.11 15.25
N ASP A 27 -7.94 -21.24 16.15
CA ASP A 27 -8.33 -19.86 15.83
C ASP A 27 -7.12 -18.93 15.68
N PHE A 28 -5.96 -19.35 16.22
CA PHE A 28 -4.70 -18.61 16.19
C PHE A 28 -3.52 -19.60 16.15
N GLU A 29 -2.33 -19.07 15.88
CA GLU A 29 -1.06 -19.77 15.97
C GLU A 29 -0.25 -19.24 17.14
N CYS A 30 0.63 -20.07 17.69
CA CYS A 30 1.59 -19.60 18.68
C CYS A 30 2.77 -18.87 18.02
N PRO A 31 3.33 -17.84 18.67
CA PRO A 31 4.54 -17.19 18.19
C PRO A 31 5.68 -18.19 17.98
N ILE A 32 6.66 -17.79 17.16
CA ILE A 32 7.80 -18.64 16.83
C ILE A 32 8.54 -19.04 18.13
N GLY A 33 8.73 -20.35 18.33
CA GLY A 33 9.39 -20.89 19.53
C GLY A 33 8.46 -21.15 20.73
N PHE A 34 7.14 -20.94 20.58
CA PHE A 34 6.11 -21.28 21.56
C PHE A 34 5.31 -22.51 21.13
N THR A 35 4.82 -23.27 22.11
CA THR A 35 3.98 -24.47 21.90
C THR A 35 2.58 -24.23 22.44
N CYS A 36 1.57 -24.80 21.78
CA CYS A 36 0.18 -24.70 22.22
C CYS A 36 -0.12 -25.74 23.32
N GLU A 37 -0.55 -25.28 24.50
CA GLU A 37 -1.10 -26.12 25.56
C GLU A 37 -2.42 -25.50 26.04
N GLU A 38 -3.50 -26.27 26.07
CA GLU A 38 -4.82 -25.84 26.60
C GLU A 38 -5.33 -24.48 26.09
N LYS A 39 -5.13 -24.17 24.79
CA LYS A 39 -5.50 -22.89 24.15
C LYS A 39 -4.65 -21.68 24.60
N GLN A 40 -3.46 -21.93 25.13
CA GLN A 40 -2.49 -20.91 25.49
C GLN A 40 -1.11 -21.27 24.92
N CYS A 41 -0.30 -20.25 24.64
CA CYS A 41 1.03 -20.43 24.07
C CYS A 41 2.08 -20.36 25.16
N PHE A 42 2.93 -21.38 25.28
CA PHE A 42 3.99 -21.45 26.28
C PHE A 42 5.36 -21.50 25.64
N GLY A 43 6.29 -20.71 26.18
CA GLY A 43 7.69 -20.69 25.76
C GLY A 43 8.48 -21.84 26.40
N ARG A 44 9.77 -21.95 26.04
CA ARG A 44 10.66 -23.00 26.57
C ARG A 44 10.77 -23.03 28.10
N SER A 45 10.62 -21.88 28.75
CA SER A 45 10.61 -21.71 30.21
C SER A 45 9.26 -22.02 30.86
N ARG A 46 8.26 -22.51 30.11
CA ARG A 46 6.84 -22.64 30.53
C ARG A 46 6.18 -21.33 30.96
N SER A 47 6.74 -20.19 30.58
CA SER A 47 6.05 -18.91 30.73
C SER A 47 5.02 -18.73 29.61
N PRO A 48 3.80 -18.27 29.93
CA PRO A 48 2.80 -17.97 28.92
C PRO A 48 3.26 -16.79 28.06
N SER A 49 2.94 -16.83 26.77
CA SER A 49 3.01 -15.68 25.89
C SER A 49 1.94 -14.68 26.31
N THR A 50 2.36 -13.49 26.72
CA THR A 50 1.46 -12.42 27.17
C THR A 50 1.51 -11.20 26.25
N SER A 51 2.58 -11.03 25.51
CA SER A 51 2.76 -9.95 24.54
C SER A 51 3.69 -10.39 23.42
N CYS A 52 3.57 -9.74 22.27
CA CYS A 52 4.56 -9.85 21.22
C CYS A 52 5.50 -8.66 21.31
N THR A 53 6.66 -8.91 21.93
CA THR A 53 7.81 -8.02 21.88
C THR A 53 8.68 -8.41 20.68
N PHE A 54 9.81 -7.72 20.49
CA PHE A 54 10.79 -8.07 19.47
C PHE A 54 11.25 -9.53 19.52
N ASP A 55 11.23 -10.17 20.70
CA ASP A 55 11.65 -11.55 20.89
C ASP A 55 10.53 -12.58 20.63
N VAL A 56 9.29 -12.11 20.43
CA VAL A 56 8.09 -12.94 20.29
C VAL A 56 7.42 -12.57 18.97
N GLU A 57 7.94 -13.13 17.88
CA GLU A 57 7.47 -12.84 16.53
C GLU A 57 6.43 -13.85 16.04
N CYS A 58 5.43 -13.35 15.32
CA CYS A 58 4.53 -14.17 14.52
C CYS A 58 5.14 -14.45 13.15
N ARG A 59 4.72 -15.54 12.50
CA ARG A 59 5.06 -15.81 11.10
C ARG A 59 4.54 -14.67 10.21
N GLU A 60 5.19 -14.45 9.08
CA GLU A 60 4.66 -13.56 8.03
C GLU A 60 3.21 -13.92 7.67
N GLY A 61 2.39 -12.88 7.47
CA GLY A 61 0.94 -13.04 7.24
C GLY A 61 0.12 -13.20 8.53
N TYR A 62 0.73 -13.07 9.71
CA TYR A 62 0.03 -13.10 10.99
C TYR A 62 0.30 -11.84 11.81
N VAL A 63 -0.72 -11.40 12.54
CA VAL A 63 -0.70 -10.25 13.45
C VAL A 63 -0.72 -10.77 14.87
N CYS A 64 0.14 -10.20 15.72
CA CYS A 64 0.09 -10.54 17.13
C CYS A 64 -0.95 -9.73 17.89
N SER A 65 -1.71 -10.41 18.73
CA SER A 65 -2.55 -9.81 19.77
C SER A 65 -2.57 -10.70 21.00
N ASP A 66 -2.33 -10.11 22.17
CA ASP A 66 -2.32 -10.78 23.47
C ASP A 66 -1.47 -12.07 23.50
N GLY A 67 -0.28 -11.99 22.90
CA GLY A 67 0.67 -13.10 22.84
C GLY A 67 0.30 -14.23 21.87
N LYS A 68 -0.71 -14.03 21.02
CA LYS A 68 -1.23 -15.00 20.04
C LYS A 68 -1.14 -14.43 18.63
N CYS A 69 -0.93 -15.30 17.64
CA CYS A 69 -0.80 -14.90 16.23
C CYS A 69 -2.08 -15.20 15.45
N PHE A 70 -2.76 -14.18 14.96
CA PHE A 70 -3.97 -14.31 14.15
C PHE A 70 -3.65 -14.09 12.67
N PRO A 71 -4.28 -14.83 11.75
CA PRO A 71 -4.13 -14.55 10.32
C PRO A 71 -4.47 -13.09 10.03
N ILE A 72 -3.61 -12.37 9.30
CA ILE A 72 -3.75 -10.94 9.06
C ILE A 72 -5.11 -10.57 8.45
N GLU A 73 -5.59 -11.38 7.51
CA GLU A 73 -6.88 -11.19 6.85
C GLU A 73 -8.07 -11.36 7.80
N SER A 74 -7.89 -11.94 8.99
CA SER A 74 -8.96 -12.06 9.99
C SER A 74 -9.06 -10.85 10.91
N VAL A 75 -8.06 -9.96 10.89
CA VAL A 75 -7.94 -8.86 11.86
C VAL A 75 -8.66 -7.62 11.36
N LYS A 76 -9.55 -7.09 12.20
CA LYS A 76 -10.19 -5.79 12.00
C LYS A 76 -9.21 -4.69 12.36
N CYS A 77 -9.20 -3.62 11.58
CA CYS A 77 -8.24 -2.55 11.76
C CYS A 77 -8.84 -1.16 11.59
N ASN A 78 -8.19 -0.20 12.23
CA ASN A 78 -8.50 1.21 12.25
C ASN A 78 -9.93 1.51 12.70
N ARG A 79 -10.06 2.49 13.58
CA ARG A 79 -11.36 2.96 14.02
C ARG A 79 -11.29 4.46 14.24
N HIS A 80 -12.06 5.21 13.46
CA HIS A 80 -12.20 6.65 13.64
C HIS A 80 -13.61 6.92 14.11
N VAL A 81 -13.77 7.51 15.30
CA VAL A 81 -15.10 7.72 15.90
C VAL A 81 -15.26 9.10 16.48
N LEU A 82 -16.48 9.63 16.36
CA LEU A 82 -16.90 10.84 17.06
C LEU A 82 -17.08 10.53 18.54
N VAL A 83 -16.43 11.31 19.41
CA VAL A 83 -16.49 11.15 20.88
C VAL A 83 -17.14 12.33 21.59
N GLY A 84 -17.59 13.33 20.83
CA GLY A 84 -18.28 14.53 21.27
C GLY A 84 -18.51 15.50 20.11
N GLN A 85 -19.16 16.64 20.36
CA GLN A 85 -19.33 17.67 19.33
C GLN A 85 -17.98 18.16 18.81
N GLY A 86 -17.74 17.97 17.51
CA GLY A 86 -16.52 18.41 16.84
C GLY A 86 -15.24 17.64 17.24
N SER A 87 -15.34 16.59 18.05
CA SER A 87 -14.19 15.81 18.53
C SER A 87 -14.25 14.38 18.03
N ALA A 88 -13.17 13.94 17.40
CA ALA A 88 -13.01 12.57 16.90
C ALA A 88 -11.73 11.94 17.49
N ARG A 89 -11.79 10.64 17.76
CA ARG A 89 -10.62 9.83 18.10
C ARG A 89 -10.30 8.88 16.96
N SER A 90 -9.02 8.75 16.66
CA SER A 90 -8.49 7.83 15.66
C SER A 90 -7.65 6.78 16.34
N PHE A 91 -8.06 5.53 16.23
CA PHE A 91 -7.34 4.35 16.68
C PHE A 91 -6.74 3.69 15.45
N ILE A 92 -5.42 3.62 15.41
CA ILE A 92 -4.67 2.99 14.33
C ILE A 92 -4.27 1.60 14.82
N THR A 93 -4.61 0.57 14.05
CA THR A 93 -4.25 -0.81 14.36
C THR A 93 -2.91 -1.14 13.74
N ASP A 94 -2.06 -1.84 14.50
CA ASP A 94 -0.89 -2.49 13.94
C ASP A 94 -1.32 -3.76 13.19
N CYS A 95 -1.27 -3.72 11.86
CA CYS A 95 -1.54 -4.89 11.01
C CYS A 95 -0.34 -5.85 10.90
N GLY A 96 0.64 -5.75 11.80
CA GLY A 96 1.84 -6.57 11.81
C GLY A 96 2.81 -6.20 10.69
N LYS A 97 3.87 -7.00 10.58
CA LYS A 97 4.93 -6.80 9.60
C LYS A 97 4.38 -6.93 8.17
N HIS A 98 4.59 -5.88 7.37
CA HIS A 98 4.11 -5.76 5.98
C HIS A 98 2.57 -5.64 5.85
N GLY A 99 1.85 -5.46 6.96
CA GLY A 99 0.40 -5.31 6.93
C GLY A 99 -0.04 -3.89 6.60
N LYS A 100 -1.17 -3.77 5.91
CA LYS A 100 -1.86 -2.50 5.66
C LYS A 100 -3.33 -2.61 6.04
N CYS A 101 -3.90 -1.53 6.56
CA CYS A 101 -5.33 -1.47 6.84
C CYS A 101 -6.09 -0.98 5.61
N VAL A 102 -7.00 -1.80 5.07
CA VAL A 102 -7.84 -1.47 3.91
C VAL A 102 -9.29 -1.75 4.23
N ASN A 103 -10.13 -0.71 4.16
CA ASN A 103 -11.58 -0.83 4.37
C ASN A 103 -12.00 -1.51 5.69
N GLY A 104 -11.24 -1.29 6.76
CA GLY A 104 -11.52 -1.84 8.10
C GLY A 104 -10.93 -3.22 8.37
N GLN A 105 -10.12 -3.75 7.45
CA GLN A 105 -9.52 -5.08 7.55
C GLN A 105 -8.03 -5.04 7.21
N CYS A 106 -7.22 -5.75 8.00
CA CYS A 106 -5.81 -5.88 7.69
C CYS A 106 -5.62 -6.75 6.45
N VAL A 107 -4.69 -6.36 5.59
CA VAL A 107 -4.26 -7.09 4.40
C VAL A 107 -2.74 -7.16 4.37
N LEU A 108 -2.20 -8.25 3.83
CA LEU A 108 -0.76 -8.41 3.65
C LEU A 108 -0.32 -7.68 2.38
N ASP A 109 0.69 -6.82 2.49
CA ASP A 109 1.39 -6.25 1.34
C ASP A 109 2.72 -6.99 1.14
N ARG A 110 2.69 -8.04 0.32
CA ARG A 110 3.86 -8.87 0.01
C ARG A 110 4.93 -8.08 -0.76
N CYS A 111 4.60 -6.90 -1.27
CA CYS A 111 5.52 -6.03 -1.99
C CYS A 111 6.20 -4.98 -1.10
N HIS A 112 5.87 -4.89 0.20
CA HIS A 112 6.39 -3.85 1.10
C HIS A 112 7.93 -3.78 1.15
N VAL A 113 8.62 -4.92 1.07
CA VAL A 113 10.10 -5.01 1.13
C VAL A 113 10.72 -5.60 -0.14
N VAL A 114 9.93 -5.75 -1.20
CA VAL A 114 10.42 -6.31 -2.47
C VAL A 114 10.97 -5.20 -3.33
N SER A 115 12.28 -5.24 -3.56
CA SER A 115 12.95 -4.41 -4.57
C SER A 115 13.11 -5.23 -5.84
N CYS A 116 12.62 -4.70 -6.96
CA CYS A 116 12.71 -5.35 -8.26
C CYS A 116 13.75 -4.66 -9.14
N ASP A 117 14.38 -5.46 -10.00
CA ASP A 117 15.30 -4.96 -11.02
C ASP A 117 14.61 -4.00 -11.99
N GLU A 118 15.42 -3.22 -12.70
CA GLU A 118 14.95 -2.29 -13.73
C GLU A 118 13.99 -2.97 -14.73
N GLY A 119 12.91 -2.27 -15.07
CA GLY A 119 11.89 -2.79 -15.98
C GLY A 119 10.98 -3.86 -15.37
N SER A 120 11.05 -4.13 -14.07
CA SER A 120 10.16 -5.05 -13.37
C SER A 120 9.37 -4.35 -12.26
N LEU A 121 8.18 -4.86 -11.93
CA LEU A 121 7.36 -4.39 -10.82
C LEU A 121 6.97 -5.56 -9.92
N CYS A 122 6.91 -5.31 -8.61
CA CYS A 122 6.40 -6.32 -7.69
C CYS A 122 4.91 -6.51 -7.91
N ARG A 123 4.47 -7.77 -7.98
CA ARG A 123 3.07 -8.19 -7.93
C ARG A 123 2.96 -9.42 -7.04
N ASP A 124 2.11 -9.35 -6.02
CA ASP A 124 1.89 -10.46 -5.09
C ASP A 124 3.19 -11.01 -4.46
N GLY A 125 4.17 -10.14 -4.21
CA GLY A 125 5.48 -10.50 -3.64
C GLY A 125 6.50 -11.04 -4.64
N LYS A 126 6.20 -11.02 -5.95
CA LYS A 126 7.10 -11.47 -7.01
C LYS A 126 7.41 -10.35 -7.98
N CYS A 127 8.66 -10.25 -8.41
CA CYS A 127 9.04 -9.31 -9.47
C CYS A 127 8.59 -9.86 -10.82
N GLU A 128 7.70 -9.13 -11.48
CA GLU A 128 7.24 -9.41 -12.83
C GLU A 128 7.86 -8.41 -13.81
N LYS A 129 8.42 -8.91 -14.92
CA LYS A 129 8.98 -8.06 -15.97
C LYS A 129 7.85 -7.35 -16.72
N ILE A 130 7.89 -6.02 -16.69
CA ILE A 130 6.93 -5.13 -17.38
C ILE A 130 7.56 -4.52 -18.63
N LEU A 131 8.87 -4.39 -18.67
CA LEU A 131 9.60 -3.92 -19.86
C LEU A 131 9.21 -4.74 -21.10
N ASP A 132 8.95 -4.04 -22.20
CA ASP A 132 8.48 -4.57 -23.49
C ASP A 132 7.10 -5.22 -23.49
N SER A 133 6.40 -5.25 -22.34
CA SER A 133 5.02 -5.73 -22.28
C SER A 133 4.09 -4.77 -23.03
N PHE A 134 2.99 -5.33 -23.56
CA PHE A 134 1.98 -4.56 -24.27
C PHE A 134 1.29 -3.58 -23.32
N CYS A 135 1.10 -2.35 -23.79
CA CYS A 135 0.36 -1.31 -23.09
C CYS A 135 -0.60 -0.59 -24.03
N ILE A 136 -1.71 -0.11 -23.47
CA ILE A 136 -2.67 0.77 -24.12
C ILE A 136 -2.32 2.23 -23.79
N GLY A 137 -1.89 2.50 -22.56
CA GLY A 137 -1.45 3.83 -22.12
C GLY A 137 -0.40 3.77 -21.02
N HIS A 138 0.15 4.94 -20.66
CA HIS A 138 1.26 5.05 -19.69
C HIS A 138 0.93 4.46 -18.31
N ALA A 139 -0.35 4.46 -17.92
CA ALA A 139 -0.79 3.91 -16.64
C ALA A 139 -0.58 2.38 -16.53
N ASP A 140 -0.52 1.66 -17.66
CA ASP A 140 -0.34 0.20 -17.67
C ASP A 140 1.08 -0.22 -17.27
N CYS A 141 2.05 0.69 -17.48
CA CYS A 141 3.47 0.45 -17.25
C CYS A 141 3.92 0.78 -15.82
N GLY A 142 3.04 1.36 -15.00
CA GLY A 142 3.36 1.77 -13.63
C GLY A 142 4.19 3.05 -13.55
N PRO A 143 4.77 3.37 -12.38
CA PRO A 143 5.32 4.69 -12.11
C PRO A 143 6.64 4.99 -12.84
N ASN A 144 7.42 3.97 -13.17
CA ASN A 144 8.82 4.12 -13.63
C ASN A 144 9.00 3.89 -15.14
N MET A 145 7.93 3.57 -15.86
CA MET A 145 7.95 3.26 -17.29
C MET A 145 6.86 4.05 -18.02
N ASP A 146 7.06 4.25 -19.33
CA ASP A 146 6.12 4.90 -20.23
C ASP A 146 5.67 3.94 -21.32
N CYS A 147 4.44 4.16 -21.81
CA CYS A 147 3.94 3.41 -22.95
C CYS A 147 4.37 4.10 -24.24
N THR A 148 5.23 3.44 -25.03
CA THR A 148 5.72 3.97 -26.29
C THR A 148 5.62 2.89 -27.35
N LYS A 149 4.95 3.20 -28.48
CA LYS A 149 4.68 2.23 -29.55
C LYS A 149 4.01 0.95 -29.02
N ASN A 150 3.03 1.11 -28.13
CA ASN A 150 2.29 0.03 -27.44
C ASN A 150 3.16 -0.92 -26.62
N LYS A 151 4.35 -0.48 -26.20
CA LYS A 151 5.24 -1.22 -25.31
C LYS A 151 5.67 -0.38 -24.12
N CYS A 152 5.75 -1.00 -22.96
CA CYS A 152 6.34 -0.35 -21.79
C CYS A 152 7.85 -0.23 -21.96
N GLN A 153 8.33 1.01 -21.88
CA GLN A 153 9.74 1.37 -21.98
C GLN A 153 10.15 2.12 -20.72
N GLN A 154 11.42 2.02 -20.33
CA GLN A 154 11.91 2.78 -19.19
C GLN A 154 11.73 4.27 -19.44
N LYS A 155 11.29 4.99 -18.40
CA LYS A 155 11.27 6.45 -18.46
C LYS A 155 12.69 6.94 -18.72
N PRO A 156 12.88 7.90 -19.65
CA PRO A 156 14.14 8.60 -19.75
C PRO A 156 14.46 9.16 -18.36
N GLN A 157 15.62 8.82 -17.81
CA GLN A 157 16.04 9.36 -16.53
C GLN A 157 16.18 10.87 -16.72
N GLU A 158 15.31 11.66 -16.08
CA GLU A 158 15.48 13.11 -16.10
C GLU A 158 16.86 13.41 -15.52
N PRO A 159 17.70 14.20 -16.22
CA PRO A 159 19.01 14.52 -15.71
C PRO A 159 18.86 15.22 -14.35
N LEU A 160 19.38 14.60 -13.30
CA LEU A 160 19.46 15.19 -11.96
C LEU A 160 20.41 16.38 -12.02
N CYS A 161 19.85 17.57 -12.14
CA CYS A 161 20.60 18.81 -12.10
C CYS A 161 20.18 19.66 -10.90
N ASN A 162 21.15 20.06 -10.09
CA ASN A 162 20.95 21.08 -9.07
C ASN A 162 21.42 22.44 -9.61
N CYS A 163 20.70 22.94 -10.62
CA CYS A 163 21.03 24.20 -11.29
C CYS A 163 20.63 25.41 -10.43
N GLN A 164 21.41 26.48 -10.53
CA GLN A 164 21.00 27.77 -9.98
C GLN A 164 19.73 28.27 -10.68
N PRO A 165 18.95 29.20 -10.08
CA PRO A 165 17.73 29.73 -10.71
C PRO A 165 17.93 30.32 -12.13
N HIS A 166 19.18 30.59 -12.54
CA HIS A 166 19.54 31.17 -13.84
C HIS A 166 20.15 30.17 -14.83
N GLU A 167 20.06 28.88 -14.52
CA GLU A 167 20.68 27.83 -15.31
C GLU A 167 19.63 26.80 -15.74
N ILE A 168 19.80 26.24 -16.92
CA ILE A 168 18.98 25.14 -17.44
C ILE A 168 19.77 23.84 -17.45
N CYS A 169 19.11 22.77 -17.05
CA CYS A 169 19.67 21.43 -17.10
C CYS A 169 19.61 20.88 -18.52
N HIS A 170 20.76 20.53 -19.08
CA HIS A 170 20.86 19.85 -20.36
C HIS A 170 21.92 18.75 -20.25
N HIS A 171 21.52 17.49 -20.45
CA HIS A 171 22.38 16.30 -20.31
C HIS A 171 23.15 16.23 -18.96
N GLY A 172 22.50 16.62 -17.86
CA GLY A 172 23.13 16.57 -16.53
C GLY A 172 24.10 17.72 -16.25
N GLN A 173 24.21 18.70 -17.15
CA GLN A 173 25.01 19.89 -16.97
C GLN A 173 24.12 21.13 -16.95
N CYS A 174 24.47 22.09 -16.09
CA CYS A 174 23.78 23.36 -15.96
C CYS A 174 24.41 24.37 -16.91
N TYR A 175 23.59 24.93 -17.81
CA TYR A 175 24.01 25.98 -18.74
C TYR A 175 23.34 27.30 -18.37
N PRO A 176 24.04 28.45 -18.44
CA PRO A 176 23.43 29.74 -18.21
C PRO A 176 22.26 29.96 -19.17
N ASN A 177 21.07 30.23 -18.63
CA ASN A 177 19.87 30.55 -19.40
C ASN A 177 19.48 32.01 -19.15
N THR A 178 20.42 32.92 -19.37
CA THR A 178 20.29 34.34 -19.04
C THR A 178 19.12 35.00 -19.77
N GLN A 179 18.74 34.49 -20.94
CA GLN A 179 17.63 35.04 -21.71
C GLN A 179 16.25 34.63 -21.18
N CYS A 180 16.12 33.47 -20.53
CA CYS A 180 14.83 32.96 -20.06
C CYS A 180 14.68 32.91 -18.54
N THR A 181 15.72 33.24 -17.77
CA THR A 181 15.69 33.11 -16.31
C THR A 181 14.54 33.89 -15.65
N SER A 182 14.27 35.11 -16.10
CA SER A 182 13.25 35.99 -15.52
C SER A 182 11.93 35.97 -16.29
N ILE A 183 11.75 35.02 -17.21
CA ILE A 183 10.59 34.96 -18.09
C ILE A 183 9.66 33.85 -17.61
N TYR A 184 8.51 34.27 -17.08
CA TYR A 184 7.42 33.36 -16.76
C TYR A 184 6.58 33.10 -18.01
N CYS A 185 6.61 31.87 -18.49
CA CYS A 185 5.76 31.41 -19.59
C CYS A 185 4.50 30.74 -19.03
N GLU A 186 3.34 31.11 -19.57
CA GLU A 186 2.06 30.51 -19.18
C GLU A 186 2.04 29.00 -19.44
N PRO A 187 1.23 28.21 -18.69
CA PRO A 187 1.07 26.78 -18.94
C PRO A 187 0.75 26.49 -20.41
N GLY A 188 1.47 25.54 -21.03
CA GLY A 188 1.36 25.28 -22.46
C GLY A 188 2.41 26.00 -23.31
N THR A 189 3.23 26.86 -22.71
CA THR A 189 4.31 27.58 -23.40
C THR A 189 5.65 27.37 -22.69
N TYR A 190 6.75 27.56 -23.41
CA TYR A 190 8.10 27.42 -22.88
C TYR A 190 9.03 28.47 -23.49
N CYS A 191 10.05 28.87 -22.74
CA CYS A 191 10.95 29.94 -23.18
C CYS A 191 12.06 29.41 -24.08
N VAL A 192 12.27 30.07 -25.21
CA VAL A 192 13.39 29.89 -26.13
C VAL A 192 13.90 31.28 -26.50
N GLU A 193 15.20 31.53 -26.31
CA GLU A 193 15.85 32.81 -26.68
C GLU A 193 15.11 34.07 -26.18
N GLY A 194 14.62 34.01 -24.93
CA GLY A 194 13.92 35.14 -24.32
C GLY A 194 12.47 35.33 -24.77
N GLN A 195 11.88 34.36 -25.49
CA GLN A 195 10.49 34.41 -25.94
C GLN A 195 9.72 33.16 -25.52
N CYS A 196 8.47 33.35 -25.05
CA CYS A 196 7.57 32.23 -24.77
C CYS A 196 6.95 31.72 -26.07
N LEU A 197 7.28 30.48 -26.43
CA LEU A 197 6.72 29.81 -27.59
C LEU A 197 5.69 28.76 -27.14
N SER A 198 4.66 28.55 -27.95
CA SER A 198 3.70 27.48 -27.72
C SER A 198 4.39 26.11 -27.80
N ALA A 199 4.19 25.29 -26.77
CA ALA A 199 4.45 23.85 -26.84
C ALA A 199 3.25 23.11 -27.46
N VAL A 200 2.03 23.66 -27.32
CA VAL A 200 0.80 23.07 -27.85
C VAL A 200 0.85 23.01 -29.38
N GLY A 201 0.50 21.85 -29.94
CA GLY A 201 0.45 21.61 -31.38
C GLY A 201 1.78 21.11 -31.98
N ARG A 202 2.87 21.05 -31.20
CA ARG A 202 4.13 20.47 -31.68
C ARG A 202 4.05 18.95 -31.72
N GLU A 203 4.74 18.34 -32.68
CA GLU A 203 4.89 16.91 -32.74
C GLU A 203 5.85 16.41 -31.65
N CYS A 204 5.49 15.31 -31.00
CA CYS A 204 6.24 14.74 -29.87
C CYS A 204 6.65 13.27 -30.10
N GLN A 205 6.82 12.87 -31.35
CA GLN A 205 7.24 11.50 -31.70
C GLN A 205 8.71 11.21 -31.34
N ASN A 206 9.55 12.24 -31.32
CA ASN A 206 10.99 12.13 -31.06
C ASN A 206 11.46 13.01 -29.88
N ASP A 207 10.89 14.21 -29.73
CA ASP A 207 11.14 15.09 -28.59
C ASP A 207 9.95 15.09 -27.65
N GLY A 208 10.22 15.06 -26.34
CA GLY A 208 9.19 15.18 -25.32
C GLY A 208 8.47 16.54 -25.39
N CYS A 209 7.36 16.64 -24.65
CA CYS A 209 6.59 17.88 -24.57
C CYS A 209 7.13 18.82 -23.49
N HIS A 210 7.19 20.13 -23.79
CA HIS A 210 7.68 21.17 -22.87
C HIS A 210 6.53 22.00 -22.26
N GLY A 211 6.84 22.89 -21.32
CA GLY A 211 5.86 23.85 -20.80
C GLY A 211 4.68 23.21 -20.06
N GLY A 212 4.89 22.04 -19.45
CA GLY A 212 3.85 21.28 -18.76
C GLY A 212 2.81 20.64 -19.69
N THR A 213 3.09 20.54 -20.99
CA THR A 213 2.25 19.82 -21.96
C THR A 213 2.54 18.31 -21.95
N VAL A 214 1.59 17.51 -22.42
CA VAL A 214 1.68 16.05 -22.51
C VAL A 214 1.53 15.62 -23.96
N CYS A 215 2.23 14.55 -24.34
CA CYS A 215 2.16 14.01 -25.70
C CYS A 215 0.91 13.14 -25.85
N MET A 216 -0.05 13.58 -26.66
CA MET A 216 -1.27 12.82 -26.96
C MET A 216 -1.40 12.64 -28.47
N ASN A 217 -1.49 11.40 -28.93
CA ASN A 217 -1.57 11.06 -30.36
C ASN A 217 -0.46 11.70 -31.22
N GLY A 218 0.75 11.81 -30.66
CA GLY A 218 1.91 12.40 -31.34
C GLY A 218 1.93 13.92 -31.37
N ILE A 219 1.02 14.61 -30.67
CA ILE A 219 0.96 16.07 -30.57
C ILE A 219 0.98 16.51 -29.10
N CYS A 220 1.76 17.53 -28.78
CA CYS A 220 1.77 18.15 -27.46
C CYS A 220 0.47 18.93 -27.22
N VAL A 221 -0.20 18.63 -26.11
CA VAL A 221 -1.42 19.33 -25.68
C VAL A 221 -1.27 19.78 -24.24
N ILE A 222 -1.97 20.85 -23.85
CA ILE A 222 -2.09 21.21 -22.43
C ILE A 222 -2.61 19.99 -21.70
N ASN A 223 -1.92 19.59 -20.62
CA ASN A 223 -2.33 18.45 -19.82
C ASN A 223 -3.82 18.62 -19.45
N PRO A 224 -4.73 17.82 -20.02
CA PRO A 224 -6.16 18.04 -19.85
C PRO A 224 -6.62 17.61 -18.45
N CYS A 225 -5.78 16.93 -17.68
CA CYS A 225 -6.21 16.29 -16.45
C CYS A 225 -6.34 17.15 -15.19
N PRO A 226 -5.47 18.15 -14.91
CA PRO A 226 -5.50 18.83 -13.62
C PRO A 226 -6.90 19.39 -13.33
N GLY A 227 -7.51 18.92 -12.24
CA GLY A 227 -8.87 19.32 -11.83
C GLY A 227 -10.02 18.79 -12.71
N ARG A 228 -9.75 17.93 -13.70
CA ARG A 228 -10.77 17.41 -14.63
C ARG A 228 -11.05 15.92 -14.50
N CYS A 229 -10.14 15.14 -13.93
CA CYS A 229 -10.39 13.73 -13.70
C CYS A 229 -11.48 13.54 -12.62
N PRO A 230 -12.38 12.57 -12.79
CA PRO A 230 -13.28 12.12 -11.73
C PRO A 230 -12.52 11.80 -10.43
N HIS A 231 -13.19 11.89 -9.28
CA HIS A 231 -12.56 11.73 -7.96
C HIS A 231 -11.91 10.35 -7.74
N ASP A 232 -12.37 9.32 -8.45
CA ASP A 232 -11.84 7.95 -8.44
C ASP A 232 -10.74 7.69 -9.47
N GLN A 233 -10.38 8.71 -10.24
CA GLN A 233 -9.39 8.63 -11.29
C GLN A 233 -8.19 9.51 -10.97
N ASP A 234 -7.03 9.11 -11.48
CA ASP A 234 -5.85 9.94 -11.46
C ASP A 234 -5.32 10.16 -12.86
N CYS A 235 -4.60 11.27 -13.01
CA CYS A 235 -3.98 11.59 -14.27
C CYS A 235 -2.66 10.87 -14.40
N ARG A 236 -2.50 10.14 -15.51
CA ARG A 236 -1.19 9.68 -15.97
C ARG A 236 -1.01 10.18 -17.40
N LEU A 237 -0.14 11.19 -17.55
CA LEU A 237 0.29 11.75 -18.84
C LEU A 237 -0.87 12.15 -19.78
N GLY A 238 -1.89 12.82 -19.24
CA GLY A 238 -3.01 13.34 -20.02
C GLY A 238 -4.23 12.42 -20.12
N GLU A 239 -4.15 11.22 -19.56
CA GLU A 239 -5.29 10.31 -19.47
C GLU A 239 -5.76 10.14 -18.03
N CYS A 240 -7.07 10.30 -17.82
CA CYS A 240 -7.71 9.93 -16.56
C CYS A 240 -7.94 8.41 -16.55
N ARG A 241 -7.41 7.74 -15.54
CA ARG A 241 -7.57 6.29 -15.36
C ARG A 241 -8.08 6.00 -13.96
N ILE A 242 -8.97 5.00 -13.86
CA ILE A 242 -9.45 4.49 -12.57
C ILE A 242 -8.25 4.00 -11.77
N MET A 243 -8.13 4.48 -10.53
CA MET A 243 -6.97 4.17 -9.69
C MET A 243 -6.96 2.74 -9.16
N GLU A 244 -8.13 2.11 -9.01
CA GLU A 244 -8.23 0.72 -8.57
C GLU A 244 -7.47 -0.21 -9.54
N GLY A 245 -6.54 -0.99 -9.00
CA GLY A 245 -5.77 -1.97 -9.76
C GLY A 245 -4.55 -1.43 -10.51
N LEU A 246 -4.34 -0.11 -10.56
CA LEU A 246 -3.16 0.47 -11.23
C LEU A 246 -1.86 0.01 -10.57
N PRO A 247 -0.80 -0.26 -11.36
CA PRO A 247 0.49 -0.63 -10.80
C PRO A 247 1.09 0.52 -9.96
N CYS A 248 1.66 0.19 -8.80
CA CYS A 248 2.24 1.16 -7.88
C CYS A 248 3.53 0.64 -7.24
N VAL A 249 4.33 1.59 -6.74
CA VAL A 249 5.53 1.33 -5.92
C VAL A 249 5.44 2.27 -4.71
N GLY A 250 5.30 1.70 -3.52
CA GLY A 250 5.20 2.45 -2.25
C GLY A 250 3.81 3.02 -1.97
N GLU A 251 3.38 4.02 -2.74
CA GLU A 251 2.19 4.82 -2.43
C GLU A 251 1.24 5.01 -3.63
N CYS A 252 -0.02 5.30 -3.31
CA CYS A 252 -1.06 5.68 -4.25
C CYS A 252 -1.71 6.98 -3.78
N LYS A 253 -2.32 7.71 -4.70
CA LYS A 253 -3.08 8.92 -4.36
C LYS A 253 -4.26 8.56 -3.45
N HIS A 254 -4.46 9.33 -2.38
CA HIS A 254 -5.60 9.19 -1.48
C HIS A 254 -6.94 9.21 -2.27
N PRO A 255 -7.92 8.33 -1.98
CA PRO A 255 -8.00 7.38 -0.85
C PRO A 255 -7.43 5.98 -1.13
N PHE A 256 -6.58 5.81 -2.13
CA PHE A 256 -6.01 4.51 -2.46
C PHE A 256 -4.73 4.25 -1.68
N VAL A 257 -4.44 2.98 -1.43
CA VAL A 257 -3.19 2.51 -0.84
C VAL A 257 -2.58 1.44 -1.73
N CYS A 258 -1.25 1.44 -1.86
CA CYS A 258 -0.55 0.41 -2.63
C CYS A 258 -0.52 -0.89 -1.83
N VAL A 259 -1.04 -1.99 -2.37
CA VAL A 259 -1.01 -3.33 -1.75
C VAL A 259 -0.65 -4.32 -2.85
N ASP A 260 0.37 -5.14 -2.63
CA ASP A 260 0.83 -6.14 -3.59
C ASP A 260 1.15 -5.54 -4.98
N GLY A 261 1.70 -4.32 -4.97
CA GLY A 261 2.07 -3.59 -6.19
C GLY A 261 0.90 -3.03 -6.99
N ARG A 262 -0.32 -3.04 -6.43
CA ARG A 262 -1.51 -2.43 -7.03
C ARG A 262 -2.22 -1.48 -6.09
N CYS A 263 -2.74 -0.38 -6.64
CA CYS A 263 -3.55 0.54 -5.87
C CYS A 263 -4.90 -0.10 -5.52
N ARG A 264 -5.25 -0.07 -4.23
CA ARG A 264 -6.55 -0.53 -3.71
C ARG A 264 -7.24 0.60 -2.97
N ARG A 265 -8.53 0.80 -3.25
CA ARG A 265 -9.36 1.82 -2.61
C ARG A 265 -9.52 1.53 -1.12
N ASN A 266 -9.29 2.55 -0.30
CA ASN A 266 -9.52 2.51 1.14
C ASN A 266 -10.46 3.65 1.55
N ASP A 267 -11.76 3.42 1.38
CA ASP A 267 -12.80 4.39 1.73
C ASP A 267 -12.93 4.58 3.26
N CYS A 268 -12.30 3.71 4.06
CA CYS A 268 -12.24 3.85 5.51
C CYS A 268 -11.10 4.77 6.02
N ALA A 269 -10.12 5.13 5.18
CA ALA A 269 -8.91 5.85 5.59
C ALA A 269 -9.16 7.18 6.32
N ARG A 270 -10.31 7.83 6.10
CA ARG A 270 -10.72 9.08 6.76
C ARG A 270 -12.19 9.06 7.20
N LYS A 271 -12.84 7.90 7.17
CA LYS A 271 -14.26 7.80 7.50
C LYS A 271 -14.42 7.76 9.00
N VAL A 272 -15.13 8.74 9.54
CA VAL A 272 -15.42 8.84 10.97
C VAL A 272 -16.84 8.32 11.23
N CYS A 273 -16.97 7.36 12.12
CA CYS A 273 -18.23 6.72 12.49
C CYS A 273 -18.72 7.14 13.88
N GLN A 274 -19.91 6.71 14.28
CA GLN A 274 -20.44 6.99 15.62
C GLN A 274 -19.86 6.02 16.67
N LEU A 275 -20.12 6.32 17.95
CA LEU A 275 -19.90 5.35 19.02
C LEU A 275 -20.68 4.07 18.75
N GLY A 276 -20.07 2.94 19.05
CA GLY A 276 -20.59 1.60 18.76
C GLY A 276 -20.48 1.19 17.28
N GLU A 277 -19.86 2.00 16.42
CA GLU A 277 -19.64 1.68 15.01
C GLU A 277 -18.15 1.56 14.66
N SER A 278 -17.90 0.86 13.54
CA SER A 278 -16.61 0.84 12.85
C SER A 278 -16.82 0.95 11.33
N CYS A 279 -15.78 1.32 10.60
CA CYS A 279 -15.86 1.37 9.14
C CYS A 279 -15.53 -0.01 8.56
N GLU A 280 -16.47 -0.61 7.81
CA GLU A 280 -16.28 -1.85 7.07
C GLU A 280 -16.67 -1.61 5.60
N GLY A 281 -15.78 -1.89 4.65
CA GLY A 281 -16.10 -1.76 3.22
C GLY A 281 -16.49 -0.33 2.81
N GLY A 282 -15.93 0.68 3.49
CA GLY A 282 -16.26 2.08 3.25
C GLY A 282 -17.58 2.54 3.90
N ASN A 283 -18.24 1.72 4.72
CA ASN A 283 -19.49 2.07 5.40
C ASN A 283 -19.35 2.01 6.92
N CYS A 284 -19.97 2.96 7.62
CA CYS A 284 -20.08 2.86 9.07
C CYS A 284 -21.14 1.81 9.39
N VAL A 285 -20.73 0.78 10.14
CA VAL A 285 -21.58 -0.33 10.53
C VAL A 285 -21.60 -0.44 12.04
N ARG A 286 -22.78 -0.79 12.58
CA ARG A 286 -22.96 -1.03 14.00
C ARG A 286 -22.23 -2.32 14.40
N VAL A 287 -21.24 -2.17 15.28
CA VAL A 287 -20.40 -3.27 15.80
C VAL A 287 -20.80 -3.65 17.22
N ALA A 288 -21.04 -2.71 18.12
CA ALA A 288 -21.47 -3.11 19.47
C ALA A 288 -22.79 -3.90 19.41
N ASP A 289 -22.92 -4.87 20.31
CA ASP A 289 -23.98 -5.89 20.34
C ASP A 289 -23.95 -6.93 19.22
N ARG A 290 -23.03 -6.81 18.24
CA ARG A 290 -22.76 -7.88 17.27
C ARG A 290 -22.25 -9.12 18.03
N PHE A 291 -22.68 -10.29 17.59
CA PHE A 291 -22.16 -11.55 18.11
C PHE A 291 -20.65 -11.61 17.88
N CYS A 292 -19.91 -12.00 18.91
CA CYS A 292 -18.48 -12.20 18.83
C CYS A 292 -18.04 -13.44 19.61
N SER A 293 -16.89 -13.93 19.21
CA SER A 293 -16.12 -14.97 19.88
C SER A 293 -14.74 -14.44 20.28
N LEU A 294 -14.16 -13.53 19.48
CA LEU A 294 -12.87 -12.91 19.71
C LEU A 294 -12.91 -11.44 19.25
N ALA A 295 -12.50 -10.53 20.14
CA ALA A 295 -12.58 -9.09 19.89
C ALA A 295 -11.79 -8.66 18.64
N ILE A 296 -10.54 -9.09 18.49
CA ILE A 296 -9.67 -8.69 17.37
C ILE A 296 -10.23 -9.08 15.99
N ARG A 297 -10.98 -10.18 15.91
CA ARG A 297 -11.55 -10.70 14.66
C ARG A 297 -12.94 -10.15 14.37
N ASP A 298 -13.78 -10.11 15.39
CA ASP A 298 -15.22 -9.90 15.22
C ASP A 298 -15.63 -8.45 15.51
N CYS A 299 -14.87 -7.75 16.36
CA CYS A 299 -15.20 -6.40 16.84
C CYS A 299 -14.20 -5.32 16.37
N GLY A 300 -12.90 -5.58 16.46
CA GLY A 300 -11.84 -4.62 16.19
C GLY A 300 -11.51 -3.69 17.36
N GLU A 301 -10.82 -2.59 17.05
CA GLU A 301 -10.23 -1.69 18.05
C GLU A 301 -11.22 -1.08 19.03
N GLN A 302 -10.80 -1.00 20.29
CA GLN A 302 -11.57 -0.38 21.38
C GLN A 302 -12.95 -1.02 21.59
N PHE A 303 -13.10 -2.28 21.20
CA PHE A 303 -14.18 -3.16 21.62
C PHE A 303 -13.59 -4.33 22.41
N ILE A 304 -14.37 -4.85 23.35
CA ILE A 304 -14.12 -6.16 23.95
C ILE A 304 -15.22 -7.12 23.53
N CYS A 305 -14.91 -8.41 23.48
CA CYS A 305 -15.92 -9.45 23.34
C CYS A 305 -16.33 -9.91 24.73
N GLN A 306 -17.51 -9.51 25.19
CA GLN A 306 -18.04 -9.85 26.51
C GLN A 306 -19.43 -10.46 26.35
N ASP A 307 -19.67 -11.61 26.98
CA ASP A 307 -20.95 -12.35 26.89
C ASP A 307 -21.38 -12.62 25.43
N ASN A 308 -20.39 -12.94 24.58
CA ASN A 308 -20.52 -13.11 23.12
C ASN A 308 -21.05 -11.88 22.38
N LYS A 309 -20.87 -10.68 22.93
CA LYS A 309 -21.24 -9.41 22.30
C LYS A 309 -20.07 -8.44 22.28
N CYS A 310 -19.92 -7.71 21.19
CA CYS A 310 -18.97 -6.61 21.13
C CYS A 310 -19.46 -5.48 22.05
N VAL A 311 -18.65 -5.06 23.01
CA VAL A 311 -18.94 -3.95 23.93
C VAL A 311 -17.94 -2.83 23.68
N ASP A 312 -18.44 -1.63 23.36
CA ASP A 312 -17.60 -0.46 23.09
C ASP A 312 -16.93 0.01 24.38
N GLN A 313 -15.62 0.19 24.35
CA GLN A 313 -14.83 0.67 25.48
C GLN A 313 -14.67 2.20 25.48
N ILE A 314 -15.13 2.88 24.43
CA ILE A 314 -15.02 4.33 24.33
C ILE A 314 -16.19 4.98 25.06
N THR A 315 -15.87 5.76 26.09
CA THR A 315 -16.83 6.63 26.76
C THR A 315 -16.95 7.97 26.05
N ALA A 316 -18.18 8.46 25.90
CA ALA A 316 -18.42 9.83 25.44
C ALA A 316 -17.76 10.82 26.42
N LEU A 317 -17.05 11.82 25.90
CA LEU A 317 -16.57 12.91 26.73
C LEU A 317 -17.80 13.64 27.27
N LYS A 318 -18.03 13.56 28.58
CA LYS A 318 -19.04 14.40 29.24
C LYS A 318 -18.56 15.84 29.10
N SER A 319 -19.29 16.65 28.32
CA SER A 319 -19.17 18.11 28.26
C SER A 319 -19.55 18.73 29.60
#